data_AF-A0A1M4IKY2-F1
#
_entry.id   AF-A0A1M4IKY2-F1
#
_cell.length_a   1.000
_cell.length_b   1.000
_cell.length_c   1.000
_cell.angle_alpha   90.00
_cell.angle_beta   90.00
_cell.angle_gamma   90.00
#
_symmetry.space_group_name_H-M   'P 1'
#
loop_
_entity.id
_entity.type
_entity.pdbx_description
1 polymer ?
#
loop_
_entity_poly.entity_id
_entity_poly.type
_entity_poly.pdbx_seq_one_letter_code
_entity_poly.pdbx_strand_id
1 'polypeptide(L)'
;MRRLCGGAALLCATALAVAASLPGLDSAGAVRVGQRFADLAPRAAWQRDNGGPIERCDYVHAGLLPAGVAMMLEDGRVARFDVTDAGPVGPFGIRIGDSEATARAHLPVGYSVEPHHYGGPGDHYLTWRDPHRALAVRYETGEGKVTSMYWGSRDAVQRVEGCA
;
A
#
# COMPACT_ATOMS: atom_id res chain seq x y z
N MET A 1 58.81 0.29 -42.11
CA MET A 1 58.30 1.03 -40.92
C MET A 1 56.84 1.36 -41.14
N ARG A 2 55.91 0.60 -40.57
CA ARG A 2 54.49 0.99 -40.48
C ARG A 2 53.88 0.33 -39.25
N ARG A 3 53.48 1.19 -38.30
CA ARG A 3 52.83 0.88 -37.03
C ARG A 3 51.36 0.58 -37.27
N LEU A 4 50.80 -0.39 -36.56
CA LEU A 4 49.35 -0.53 -36.32
C LEU A 4 49.17 -1.01 -34.88
N CYS A 5 48.98 -0.06 -33.96
CA CYS A 5 48.48 -0.33 -32.61
C CYS A 5 46.95 -0.48 -32.70
N GLY A 6 46.45 -1.69 -32.48
CA GLY A 6 45.01 -1.93 -32.31
C GLY A 6 44.60 -1.68 -30.86
N GLY A 7 43.81 -0.63 -30.62
CA GLY A 7 43.22 -0.35 -29.32
C GLY A 7 41.98 -1.22 -29.09
N ALA A 8 41.98 -2.00 -28.01
CA ALA A 8 40.79 -2.69 -27.53
C ALA A 8 39.94 -1.72 -26.70
N ALA A 9 38.79 -1.31 -27.23
CA ALA A 9 37.79 -0.56 -26.47
C ALA A 9 36.91 -1.53 -25.69
N LEU A 10 37.07 -1.57 -24.36
CA LEU A 10 36.12 -2.25 -23.48
C LEU A 10 34.84 -1.41 -23.39
N LEU A 11 33.76 -1.93 -23.97
CA LEU A 11 32.40 -1.42 -23.78
C LEU A 11 31.88 -1.91 -22.42
N CYS A 12 31.89 -1.04 -21.41
CA CYS A 12 31.17 -1.26 -20.17
C CYS A 12 29.66 -1.14 -20.44
N ALA A 13 28.97 -2.27 -20.56
CA ALA A 13 27.51 -2.29 -20.57
C ALA A 13 27.00 -2.07 -19.14
N THR A 14 26.55 -0.86 -18.83
CA THR A 14 25.82 -0.58 -17.59
C THR A 14 24.43 -1.21 -17.69
N ALA A 15 24.18 -2.27 -16.92
CA ALA A 15 22.86 -2.82 -16.75
C ALA A 15 21.97 -1.80 -16.00
N LEU A 16 21.01 -1.19 -16.70
CA LEU A 16 19.89 -0.53 -16.02
C LEU A 16 19.04 -1.61 -15.36
N ALA A 17 19.12 -1.71 -14.04
CA ALA A 17 18.15 -2.47 -13.27
C ALA A 17 16.79 -1.76 -13.43
N VAL A 18 15.90 -2.34 -14.23
CA VAL A 18 14.48 -1.96 -14.21
C VAL A 18 13.96 -2.43 -12.85
N ALA A 19 13.83 -1.50 -11.91
CA ALA A 19 13.13 -1.78 -10.66
C ALA A 19 11.72 -2.26 -11.04
N ALA A 20 11.42 -3.53 -10.77
CA ALA A 20 10.07 -4.05 -10.94
C ALA A 20 9.17 -3.18 -10.06
N SER A 21 8.29 -2.40 -10.67
CA SER A 21 7.24 -1.70 -9.96
C SER A 21 6.41 -2.76 -9.27
N LEU A 22 6.52 -2.88 -7.94
CA LEU A 22 5.63 -3.72 -7.17
C LEU A 22 4.20 -3.28 -7.48
N PRO A 23 3.37 -4.12 -8.10
CA PRO A 23 2.05 -3.68 -8.49
C PRO A 23 1.23 -3.39 -7.23
N GLY A 24 0.67 -2.18 -7.16
CA GLY A 24 -0.52 -1.88 -6.36
C GLY A 24 -0.34 -1.08 -5.07
N LEU A 25 0.88 -0.75 -4.61
CA LEU A 25 1.01 0.01 -3.35
C LEU A 25 0.66 1.49 -3.45
N ASP A 26 0.66 2.06 -4.65
CA ASP A 26 0.37 3.47 -4.88
C ASP A 26 -1.03 3.73 -5.43
N SER A 27 -1.85 2.69 -5.59
CA SER A 27 -3.17 2.84 -6.19
C SER A 27 -4.17 1.77 -5.77
N ALA A 28 -5.45 2.12 -5.83
CA ALA A 28 -6.57 1.20 -5.82
C ALA A 28 -7.51 1.57 -6.97
N GLY A 29 -7.71 0.65 -7.93
CA GLY A 29 -8.44 0.97 -9.16
C GLY A 29 -7.76 2.12 -9.92
N ALA A 30 -8.53 3.19 -10.20
CA ALA A 30 -8.01 4.37 -10.89
C ALA A 30 -7.50 5.47 -9.95
N VAL A 31 -7.56 5.25 -8.63
CA VAL A 31 -7.19 6.23 -7.61
C VAL A 31 -5.75 6.02 -7.15
N ARG A 32 -5.01 7.12 -6.94
CA ARG A 32 -3.60 7.07 -6.51
C ARG A 32 -3.37 7.74 -5.17
N VAL A 33 -2.41 7.22 -4.41
CA VAL A 33 -1.90 7.85 -3.18
C VAL A 33 -1.40 9.27 -3.50
N GLY A 34 -1.73 10.23 -2.63
CA GLY A 34 -1.36 11.64 -2.73
C GLY A 34 -2.23 12.48 -3.67
N GLN A 35 -3.11 11.87 -4.48
CA GLN A 35 -4.04 12.58 -5.34
C GLN A 35 -4.99 13.45 -4.49
N ARG A 36 -5.36 14.64 -4.98
CA ARG A 36 -6.34 15.48 -4.28
C ARG A 36 -7.73 14.92 -4.49
N PHE A 37 -8.52 14.81 -3.42
CA PHE A 37 -9.90 14.36 -3.54
C PHE A 37 -10.75 15.34 -4.36
N ALA A 38 -10.46 16.64 -4.32
CA ALA A 38 -11.15 17.65 -5.13
C ALA A 38 -11.10 17.35 -6.65
N ASP A 39 -10.05 16.69 -7.14
CA ASP A 39 -9.92 16.30 -8.55
C ASP A 39 -10.66 14.98 -8.87
N LEU A 40 -10.93 14.17 -7.84
CA LEU A 40 -11.63 12.88 -7.92
C LEU A 40 -13.14 13.01 -7.73
N ALA A 41 -13.55 13.91 -6.83
CA ALA A 41 -14.93 14.14 -6.44
C ALA A 41 -15.89 14.33 -7.64
N PRO A 42 -15.59 15.14 -8.67
CA PRO A 42 -16.51 15.32 -9.79
C PRO A 42 -16.55 14.15 -10.78
N ARG A 43 -15.67 13.15 -10.64
CA ARG A 43 -15.50 12.07 -11.64
C ARG A 43 -16.37 10.84 -11.38
N ALA A 44 -16.98 10.73 -10.20
CA ALA A 44 -17.81 9.59 -9.83
C ALA A 44 -18.74 9.93 -8.66
N ALA A 45 -19.68 9.03 -8.37
CA ALA A 45 -20.47 9.09 -7.15
C ALA A 45 -19.73 8.41 -6.01
N TRP A 46 -19.46 9.16 -4.94
CA TRP A 46 -18.71 8.72 -3.77
C TRP A 46 -19.62 8.60 -2.56
N GLN A 47 -19.34 7.65 -1.68
CA GLN A 47 -19.99 7.51 -0.38
C GLN A 47 -19.01 7.90 0.72
N ARG A 48 -19.50 8.52 1.80
CA ARG A 48 -18.68 8.91 2.95
C ARG A 48 -19.26 8.32 4.22
N ASP A 49 -18.39 7.85 5.11
CA ASP A 49 -18.81 7.36 6.42
C ASP A 49 -19.18 8.52 7.36
N ASN A 50 -18.47 9.65 7.20
CA ASN A 50 -18.66 10.84 8.03
C ASN A 50 -19.25 12.00 7.22
N GLY A 51 -20.20 12.72 7.84
CA GLY A 51 -20.80 13.94 7.28
C GLY A 51 -19.94 15.20 7.44
N GLY A 52 -18.85 15.14 8.21
CA GLY A 52 -17.97 16.29 8.53
C GLY A 52 -17.15 16.81 7.33
N PRO A 53 -16.35 17.88 7.50
CA PRO A 53 -15.50 18.38 6.42
C PRO A 53 -14.43 17.36 6.03
N ILE A 54 -14.30 17.07 4.72
CA ILE A 54 -13.32 16.13 4.14
C ILE A 54 -11.87 16.51 4.47
N GLU A 55 -11.62 17.76 4.84
CA GLU A 55 -10.30 18.38 4.82
C GLU A 55 -9.33 17.88 5.88
N ARG A 56 -9.78 17.23 6.96
CA ARG A 56 -8.87 16.78 8.04
C ARG A 56 -8.63 15.28 8.03
N CYS A 57 -9.70 14.50 8.18
CA CYS A 57 -9.67 13.05 8.10
C CYS A 57 -11.03 12.57 7.64
N ASP A 58 -11.09 11.79 6.58
CA ASP A 58 -12.36 11.23 6.10
C ASP A 58 -12.15 9.86 5.46
N TYR A 59 -13.22 9.09 5.41
CA TYR A 59 -13.28 7.79 4.76
C TYR A 59 -14.30 7.82 3.63
N VAL A 60 -13.82 7.43 2.45
CA VAL A 60 -14.60 7.48 1.21
C VAL A 60 -14.60 6.12 0.52
N HIS A 61 -15.76 5.75 0.01
CA HIS A 61 -16.01 4.47 -0.66
C HIS A 61 -16.66 4.67 -2.03
N ALA A 62 -16.77 3.57 -2.78
CA ALA A 62 -17.37 3.51 -4.11
C ALA A 62 -16.62 4.38 -5.14
N GLY A 63 -17.35 4.92 -6.12
CA GLY A 63 -16.78 5.74 -7.18
C GLY A 63 -15.77 4.98 -8.05
N LEU A 64 -14.51 5.43 -8.02
CA LEU A 64 -13.41 4.84 -8.80
C LEU A 64 -12.60 3.78 -8.04
N LEU A 65 -13.01 3.47 -6.81
CA LEU A 65 -12.38 2.41 -6.01
C LEU A 65 -12.93 1.04 -6.41
N PRO A 66 -12.12 -0.03 -6.29
CA PRO A 66 -12.61 -1.39 -6.36
C PRO A 66 -13.66 -1.64 -5.26
N ALA A 67 -14.60 -2.55 -5.51
CA ALA A 67 -15.57 -2.95 -4.50
C ALA A 67 -14.87 -3.52 -3.24
N GLY A 68 -15.35 -3.13 -2.06
CA GLY A 68 -14.76 -3.53 -0.77
C GLY A 68 -13.48 -2.79 -0.39
N VAL A 69 -13.06 -1.78 -1.14
CA VAL A 69 -11.93 -0.92 -0.79
C VAL A 69 -12.43 0.45 -0.33
N ALA A 70 -12.03 0.83 0.87
CA ALA A 70 -12.18 2.18 1.40
C ALA A 70 -10.91 3.00 1.13
N MET A 71 -11.05 4.31 1.10
CA MET A 71 -9.94 5.25 0.97
C MET A 71 -9.95 6.24 2.13
N MET A 72 -8.83 6.32 2.84
CA MET A 72 -8.60 7.34 3.84
C MET A 72 -8.06 8.60 3.20
N LEU A 73 -8.67 9.73 3.53
CA LEU A 73 -8.22 11.06 3.17
C LEU A 73 -7.57 11.74 4.38
N GLU A 74 -6.43 12.37 4.16
CA GLU A 74 -5.75 13.22 5.13
C GLU A 74 -5.33 14.51 4.42
N ASP A 75 -5.66 15.67 5.00
CA ASP A 75 -5.42 16.99 4.39
C ASP A 75 -5.98 17.10 2.94
N GLY A 76 -7.16 16.50 2.71
CA GLY A 76 -7.83 16.47 1.41
C GLY A 76 -7.14 15.62 0.32
N ARG A 77 -6.19 14.77 0.70
CA ARG A 77 -5.44 13.89 -0.20
C ARG A 77 -5.61 12.42 0.17
N VAL A 78 -5.48 11.57 -0.83
CA VAL A 78 -5.46 10.11 -0.63
C VAL A 78 -4.26 9.71 0.21
N ALA A 79 -4.50 9.28 1.44
CA ALA A 79 -3.46 8.91 2.39
C ALA A 79 -3.13 7.42 2.32
N ARG A 80 -4.18 6.59 2.31
CA ARG A 80 -4.10 5.12 2.19
C ARG A 80 -5.44 4.52 1.72
N PHE A 81 -5.41 3.23 1.41
CA PHE A 81 -6.56 2.40 1.12
C PHE A 81 -6.67 1.31 2.16
N ASP A 82 -7.91 1.01 2.53
CA ASP A 82 -8.24 0.11 3.62
C ASP A 82 -9.20 -0.97 3.11
N VAL A 83 -8.99 -2.21 3.54
CA VAL A 83 -9.92 -3.33 3.33
C VAL A 83 -10.06 -4.06 4.66
N THR A 84 -11.30 -4.16 5.13
CA THR A 84 -11.68 -4.79 6.41
C THR A 84 -12.62 -5.98 6.23
N ASP A 85 -13.14 -6.15 5.02
CA ASP A 85 -14.08 -7.22 4.68
C ASP A 85 -13.51 -8.13 3.60
N ALA A 86 -14.02 -9.36 3.54
CA ALA A 86 -13.66 -10.29 2.48
C ALA A 86 -14.09 -9.74 1.10
N GLY A 87 -13.21 -9.86 0.10
CA GLY A 87 -13.53 -9.49 -1.27
C GLY A 87 -12.30 -9.25 -2.13
N PRO A 88 -11.69 -8.06 -2.07
CA PRO A 88 -10.55 -7.71 -2.91
C PRO A 88 -9.27 -8.43 -2.50
N VAL A 89 -8.41 -8.67 -3.49
CA VAL A 89 -7.04 -9.15 -3.27
C VAL A 89 -6.16 -7.95 -3.00
N GLY A 90 -5.48 -7.95 -1.86
CA GLY A 90 -4.55 -6.91 -1.48
C GLY A 90 -3.21 -6.99 -2.21
N PRO A 91 -2.29 -6.07 -1.86
CA PRO A 91 -0.90 -6.17 -2.27
C PRO A 91 -0.31 -7.55 -1.98
N PHE A 92 0.67 -7.97 -2.78
CA PHE A 92 1.36 -9.26 -2.63
C PHE A 92 0.43 -10.50 -2.67
N GLY A 93 -0.80 -10.34 -3.16
CA GLY A 93 -1.75 -11.44 -3.34
C GLY A 93 -2.46 -11.90 -2.05
N ILE A 94 -2.32 -11.15 -0.96
CA ILE A 94 -2.87 -11.49 0.36
C ILE A 94 -4.33 -11.04 0.46
N ARG A 95 -5.19 -11.85 1.10
CA ARG A 95 -6.62 -11.59 1.30
C ARG A 95 -6.99 -11.55 2.78
N ILE A 96 -8.10 -10.89 3.10
CA ILE A 96 -8.77 -11.07 4.39
C ILE A 96 -9.15 -12.55 4.55
N GLY A 97 -8.83 -13.13 5.71
CA GLY A 97 -9.05 -14.53 6.05
C GLY A 97 -7.87 -15.47 5.77
N ASP A 98 -6.86 -15.04 5.02
CA ASP A 98 -5.60 -15.79 4.86
C ASP A 98 -4.94 -15.99 6.23
N SER A 99 -4.22 -17.11 6.39
CA SER A 99 -3.47 -17.32 7.64
C SER A 99 -2.32 -16.32 7.76
N GLU A 100 -1.92 -15.98 8.99
CA GLU A 100 -0.74 -15.16 9.22
C GLU A 100 0.51 -15.78 8.56
N ALA A 101 0.65 -17.10 8.61
CA ALA A 101 1.75 -17.81 7.95
C ALA A 101 1.76 -17.60 6.43
N THR A 102 0.59 -17.59 5.79
CA THR A 102 0.43 -17.27 4.37
C THR A 102 0.86 -15.83 4.08
N ALA A 103 0.38 -14.86 4.88
CA ALA A 103 0.74 -13.46 4.72
C ALA A 103 2.26 -13.26 4.84
N ARG A 104 2.89 -13.87 5.85
CA ARG A 104 4.34 -13.85 6.07
C ARG A 104 5.14 -14.44 4.91
N ALA A 105 4.63 -15.48 4.26
CA ALA A 105 5.28 -16.11 3.12
C ALA A 105 5.18 -15.27 1.83
N HIS A 106 4.14 -14.43 1.73
CA HIS A 106 3.89 -13.57 0.56
C HIS A 106 4.54 -12.18 0.69
N LEU A 107 4.72 -11.69 1.91
CA LEU A 107 5.37 -10.41 2.16
C LEU A 107 6.84 -10.43 1.71
N PRO A 108 7.34 -9.35 1.07
CA PRO A 108 8.75 -9.27 0.73
C PRO A 108 9.63 -9.26 1.99
N VAL A 109 10.88 -9.69 1.83
CA VAL A 109 11.87 -9.68 2.92
C VAL A 109 12.02 -8.27 3.53
N GLY A 110 12.23 -8.22 4.84
CA GLY A 110 12.42 -6.96 5.58
C GLY A 110 11.14 -6.34 6.12
N TYR A 111 10.00 -7.05 6.09
CA TYR A 111 8.82 -6.64 6.84
C TYR A 111 9.06 -6.73 8.35
N SER A 112 8.41 -5.88 9.13
CA SER A 112 8.43 -5.89 10.59
C SER A 112 7.18 -6.56 11.15
N VAL A 113 7.29 -7.03 12.39
CA VAL A 113 6.23 -7.68 13.14
C VAL A 113 6.12 -6.97 14.47
N GLU A 114 4.94 -6.46 14.77
CA GLU A 114 4.64 -5.82 16.04
C GLU A 114 3.39 -6.46 16.66
N PRO A 115 3.28 -6.59 17.98
CA PRO A 115 2.02 -6.98 18.61
C PRO A 115 0.89 -6.02 18.24
N HIS A 116 -0.30 -6.55 18.02
CA HIS A 116 -1.49 -5.75 17.75
C HIS A 116 -1.85 -4.90 18.98
N HIS A 117 -2.12 -3.60 18.80
CA HIS A 117 -2.28 -2.65 19.90
C HIS A 117 -3.49 -2.98 20.79
N TYR A 118 -4.57 -3.45 20.16
CA TYR A 118 -5.82 -3.83 20.82
C TYR A 118 -6.12 -5.35 20.77
N GLY A 119 -5.16 -6.15 20.31
CA GLY A 119 -5.39 -7.56 20.00
C GLY A 119 -5.08 -8.49 21.16
N GLY A 120 -5.49 -9.74 21.02
CA GLY A 120 -5.14 -10.81 21.95
C GLY A 120 -3.69 -11.29 21.75
N PRO A 121 -3.20 -12.19 22.62
CA PRO A 121 -1.92 -12.84 22.42
C PRO A 121 -1.85 -13.54 21.05
N GLY A 122 -0.88 -13.14 20.22
CA GLY A 122 -0.69 -13.71 18.89
C GLY A 122 -1.32 -12.92 17.74
N ASP A 123 -2.01 -11.81 18.04
CA ASP A 123 -2.45 -10.84 17.05
C ASP A 123 -1.30 -9.89 16.72
N HIS A 124 -1.06 -9.65 15.42
CA HIS A 124 0.10 -8.89 14.96
C HIS A 124 -0.25 -7.84 13.93
N TYR A 125 0.63 -6.85 13.86
CA TYR A 125 0.85 -6.03 12.68
C TYR A 125 2.01 -6.62 11.89
N LEU A 126 1.79 -6.86 10.60
CA LEU A 126 2.84 -7.19 9.64
C LEU A 126 3.02 -6.00 8.70
N THR A 127 4.12 -5.27 8.85
CA THR A 127 4.33 -4.02 8.09
C THR A 127 5.51 -4.16 7.15
N TRP A 128 5.29 -3.99 5.85
CA TRP A 128 6.37 -3.87 4.88
C TRP A 128 6.44 -2.44 4.34
N ARG A 129 7.64 -1.84 4.37
CA ARG A 129 7.89 -0.49 3.87
C ARG A 129 8.70 -0.58 2.58
N ASP A 130 8.26 0.16 1.57
CA ASP A 130 9.01 0.26 0.32
C ASP A 130 10.36 0.96 0.60
N PRO A 131 11.51 0.34 0.27
CA PRO A 131 12.82 0.93 0.54
C PRO A 131 13.15 2.11 -0.39
N HIS A 132 12.45 2.26 -1.51
CA HIS A 132 12.70 3.27 -2.52
C HIS A 132 11.61 4.34 -2.61
N ARG A 133 10.41 4.06 -2.09
CA ARG A 133 9.25 4.96 -2.14
C ARG A 133 8.75 5.25 -0.72
N ALA A 134 8.09 6.40 -0.53
CA ALA A 134 7.40 6.74 0.71
C ALA A 134 6.06 5.99 0.84
N LEU A 135 6.05 4.69 0.56
CA LEU A 135 4.88 3.83 0.58
C LEU A 135 5.09 2.64 1.52
N ALA A 136 3.98 2.05 1.97
CA ALA A 136 3.99 0.86 2.80
C ALA A 136 2.72 0.02 2.58
N VAL A 137 2.74 -1.20 3.09
CA VAL A 137 1.57 -2.02 3.35
C VAL A 137 1.62 -2.52 4.79
N ARG A 138 0.46 -2.69 5.41
CA ARG A 138 0.29 -3.33 6.70
C ARG A 138 -0.87 -4.30 6.64
N TYR A 139 -0.68 -5.45 7.26
CA TYR A 139 -1.74 -6.42 7.55
C TYR A 139 -1.91 -6.49 9.05
N GLU A 140 -3.16 -6.53 9.49
CA GLU A 140 -3.50 -6.84 10.87
C GLU A 140 -3.97 -8.29 10.93
N THR A 141 -3.52 -9.00 11.96
CA THR A 141 -3.95 -10.38 12.21
C THR A 141 -4.71 -10.49 13.51
N GLY A 142 -5.74 -11.32 13.49
CA GLY A 142 -6.59 -11.69 14.62
C GLY A 142 -6.85 -13.19 14.58
N GLU A 143 -6.66 -13.89 15.69
CA GLU A 143 -6.89 -15.35 15.77
C GLU A 143 -6.11 -16.14 14.68
N GLY A 144 -4.89 -15.66 14.36
CA GLY A 144 -4.01 -16.26 13.37
C GLY A 144 -4.41 -16.03 11.90
N LYS A 145 -5.34 -15.12 11.63
CA LYS A 145 -5.82 -14.77 10.28
C LYS A 145 -5.70 -13.29 10.00
N VAL A 146 -5.54 -12.90 8.74
CA VAL A 146 -5.60 -11.51 8.29
C VAL A 146 -7.04 -10.98 8.48
N THR A 147 -7.19 -9.91 9.24
CA THR A 147 -8.48 -9.26 9.54
C THR A 147 -8.61 -7.92 8.83
N SER A 148 -7.50 -7.22 8.63
CA SER A 148 -7.45 -5.93 7.93
C SER A 148 -6.20 -5.83 7.06
N MET A 149 -6.27 -5.02 6.00
CA MET A 149 -5.11 -4.61 5.22
C MET A 149 -5.16 -3.12 4.86
N TYR A 150 -3.99 -2.50 4.87
CA TYR A 150 -3.80 -1.10 4.55
C TYR A 150 -2.63 -0.93 3.60
N TRP A 151 -2.78 -0.11 2.57
CA TRP A 151 -1.63 0.29 1.74
C TRP A 151 -1.74 1.74 1.32
N GLY A 152 -0.60 2.42 1.23
CA GLY A 152 -0.60 3.84 0.96
C GLY A 152 0.70 4.51 1.34
N SER A 153 0.61 5.78 1.72
CA SER A 153 1.76 6.52 2.25
C SER A 153 2.32 5.85 3.51
N ARG A 154 3.63 5.90 3.67
CA ARG A 154 4.33 5.29 4.81
C ARG A 154 3.76 5.75 6.15
N ASP A 155 3.46 7.04 6.27
CA ASP A 155 2.99 7.64 7.52
C ASP A 155 1.54 7.26 7.84
N ALA A 156 0.69 7.13 6.82
CA ALA A 156 -0.71 6.75 7.02
C ALA A 156 -0.87 5.26 7.38
N VAL A 157 -0.05 4.38 6.79
CA VAL A 157 -0.19 2.92 6.97
C VAL A 157 0.09 2.45 8.40
N GLN A 158 0.89 3.20 9.16
CA GLN A 158 1.23 2.84 10.55
C GLN A 158 0.23 3.38 11.59
N ARG A 159 -0.74 4.21 11.18
CA ARG A 159 -1.76 4.78 12.06
C ARG A 159 -2.74 3.72 12.54
N VAL A 160 -3.09 3.79 13.82
CA VAL A 160 -3.93 2.80 14.50
C VAL A 160 -5.41 3.20 14.43
N GLU A 161 -5.71 4.50 14.54
CA GLU A 161 -7.09 5.02 14.60
C GLU A 161 -7.35 6.04 13.50
N GLY A 162 -7.54 5.56 12.27
CA GLY A 162 -7.73 6.44 11.12
C GLY A 162 -6.54 7.37 10.92
N CYS A 163 -6.76 8.68 11.07
CA CYS A 163 -5.70 9.69 10.97
C CYS A 163 -4.93 9.95 12.28
N ALA A 164 -5.13 9.14 13.34
CA ALA A 164 -4.34 9.17 14.57
C ALA A 164 -3.33 8.01 14.61
#